data_AF-A0A7J6X2R8-F1
#
_entry.id   AF-A0A7J6X2R8-F1
#
_cell.length_a   1.000
_cell.length_b   1.000
_cell.length_c   1.000
_cell.angle_alpha   90.00
_cell.angle_beta   90.00
_cell.angle_gamma   90.00
#
_symmetry.space_group_name_H-M   'P 1'
#
loop_
_entity.id
_entity.type
_entity.pdbx_description
1 polymer ?
#
loop_
_entity_poly.entity_id
_entity_poly.type
_entity_poly.pdbx_seq_one_letter_code
_entity_poly.pdbx_strand_id
1 'polypeptide(L)'
;MQFLNGGVISRENRMGWEHLFRDGTTTATVTASFAIKKRKETLARGRTAKGRKKKNWDSMSAYKYMSELWRKKQSDVTRFLQAVRCWEYRQLPSIVCITRPTRSDKACRLGYKAKQGYVIYLVWVRRGGRKRPVPKGNVYGKPTNQDITQLKFQKNKHSVAEERAGRKLGGLKVLKLY
;
A
#
# COMPACT_ATOMS: atom_id res chain seq x y z
N MET A 1 45.66 -10.34 47.29
CA MET A 1 44.32 -10.43 47.92
C MET A 1 43.48 -9.30 47.32
N GLN A 2 42.21 -9.58 47.05
CA GLN A 2 41.19 -8.76 46.37
C GLN A 2 41.00 -9.01 44.86
N PHE A 3 39.76 -9.38 44.59
CA PHE A 3 39.13 -9.89 43.39
C PHE A 3 38.09 -8.85 42.90
N LEU A 4 37.83 -8.88 41.59
CA LEU A 4 36.64 -8.39 40.86
C LEU A 4 36.46 -6.87 40.67
N ASN A 5 36.45 -6.44 39.41
CA ASN A 5 35.20 -6.02 38.76
C ASN A 5 35.37 -5.93 37.23
N GLY A 6 34.48 -6.64 36.52
CA GLY A 6 34.46 -6.75 35.07
C GLY A 6 34.03 -5.44 34.39
N GLY A 7 34.80 -5.04 33.39
CA GLY A 7 34.46 -3.94 32.50
C GLY A 7 33.24 -4.32 31.64
N VAL A 8 32.11 -3.68 31.92
CA VAL A 8 30.93 -3.69 31.07
C VAL A 8 31.26 -2.90 29.81
N ILE A 9 31.47 -3.59 28.69
CA ILE A 9 31.54 -2.98 27.36
C ILE A 9 30.17 -2.34 27.11
N SER A 10 30.13 -1.01 27.16
CA SER A 10 28.93 -0.21 26.91
C SER A 10 28.34 -0.57 25.54
N ARG A 11 27.10 -1.08 25.55
CA ARG A 11 26.31 -1.41 24.35
C ARG A 11 25.77 -0.13 23.71
N GLU A 12 26.65 0.76 23.30
CA GLU A 12 26.29 1.94 22.52
C GLU A 12 26.63 1.70 21.06
N ASN A 13 25.84 0.83 20.41
CA ASN A 13 25.68 0.76 18.96
C ASN A 13 24.67 -0.35 18.61
N ARG A 14 23.38 -0.06 18.81
CA ARG A 14 22.31 -0.94 18.33
C ARG A 14 21.13 -0.17 17.72
N MET A 15 21.44 0.93 17.03
CA MET A 15 20.46 1.82 16.37
C MET A 15 20.76 2.04 14.87
N GLY A 16 21.42 1.07 14.21
CA GLY A 16 21.94 1.26 12.84
C GLY A 16 21.17 0.58 11.70
N TRP A 17 20.26 -0.37 11.98
CA TRP A 17 19.74 -1.25 10.91
C TRP A 17 18.25 -1.06 10.58
N GLU A 18 17.49 -0.29 11.36
CA GLU A 18 16.06 -0.04 11.10
C GLU A 18 15.82 0.98 9.97
N HIS A 19 16.82 1.78 9.62
CA HIS A 19 16.72 2.77 8.54
C HIS A 19 16.90 2.17 7.14
N LEU A 20 17.53 1.00 7.01
CA LEU A 20 17.73 0.33 5.72
C LEU A 20 16.49 -0.45 5.25
N PHE A 21 15.53 -0.70 6.14
CA PHE A 21 14.21 -1.25 5.83
C PHE A 21 13.16 -0.16 5.51
N ARG A 22 13.57 1.10 5.34
CA ARG A 22 12.65 2.26 5.24
C ARG A 22 12.39 2.82 3.84
N ASP A 23 12.99 2.30 2.76
CA ASP A 23 12.46 2.56 1.39
C ASP A 23 11.34 1.57 1.05
N GLY A 24 10.25 1.62 1.81
CA GLY A 24 9.02 0.96 1.41
C GLY A 24 8.28 1.81 0.37
N THR A 25 8.88 1.95 -0.79
CA THR A 25 8.19 2.26 -2.04
C THR A 25 6.71 1.88 -1.96
N THR A 26 5.78 2.83 -2.04
CA THR A 26 4.36 2.49 -1.94
C THR A 26 3.98 1.81 -3.24
N THR A 27 4.21 0.49 -3.32
CA THR A 27 3.83 -0.34 -4.45
C THR A 27 2.34 -0.57 -4.34
N ALA A 28 1.60 0.22 -5.08
CA ALA A 28 0.15 0.24 -5.04
C ALA A 28 -0.36 -0.60 -6.21
N THR A 29 -1.24 -1.57 -5.93
CA THR A 29 -1.70 -2.52 -6.96
C THR A 29 -3.00 -2.01 -7.60
N VAL A 30 -2.91 -1.42 -8.79
CA VAL A 30 -4.04 -0.83 -9.51
C VAL A 30 -4.85 -1.94 -10.15
N THR A 31 -6.14 -2.01 -9.83
CA THR A 31 -7.06 -2.82 -10.61
C THR A 31 -7.66 -1.94 -11.71
N ALA A 32 -7.38 -2.28 -12.95
CA ALA A 32 -7.92 -1.64 -14.13
C ALA A 32 -8.91 -2.58 -14.83
N SER A 33 -9.95 -2.01 -15.44
CA SER A 33 -10.91 -2.80 -16.23
C SER A 33 -11.22 -2.15 -17.57
N PHE A 34 -11.34 -2.98 -18.60
CA PHE A 34 -12.05 -2.64 -19.83
C PHE A 34 -13.56 -2.73 -19.58
N ALA A 35 -14.29 -1.67 -19.89
CA ALA A 35 -15.71 -1.61 -19.62
C ALA A 35 -16.51 -2.32 -20.71
N ILE A 36 -16.98 -3.54 -20.44
CA ILE A 36 -18.14 -4.12 -21.15
C ILE A 36 -19.40 -3.70 -20.38
N LYS A 37 -20.23 -2.87 -21.03
CA LYS A 37 -21.46 -2.30 -20.46
C LYS A 37 -22.50 -3.41 -20.26
N LYS A 38 -22.62 -3.96 -19.05
CA LYS A 38 -23.80 -4.72 -18.64
C LYS A 38 -24.73 -3.86 -17.78
N ARG A 39 -25.96 -3.70 -18.28
CA ARG A 39 -27.13 -3.10 -17.59
C ARG A 39 -27.35 -3.83 -16.26
N LYS A 40 -27.51 -3.08 -15.17
CA LYS A 40 -27.87 -3.63 -13.85
C LYS A 40 -29.34 -3.31 -13.58
N GLU A 41 -30.11 -4.35 -13.32
CA GLU A 41 -31.41 -4.25 -12.66
C GLU A 41 -31.20 -4.06 -11.15
N THR A 42 -31.95 -3.12 -10.59
CA THR A 42 -31.99 -2.77 -9.18
C THR A 42 -33.11 -3.53 -8.50
N LEU A 43 -32.77 -4.38 -7.51
CA LEU A 43 -33.76 -4.91 -6.57
C LEU A 43 -33.34 -4.52 -5.14
N ALA A 44 -34.21 -3.75 -4.51
CA ALA A 44 -34.17 -3.39 -3.10
C ALA A 44 -34.43 -4.62 -2.23
N ARG A 45 -33.73 -4.74 -1.09
CA ARG A 45 -34.09 -5.69 -0.03
C ARG A 45 -33.98 -5.00 1.33
N GLY A 46 -35.04 -5.18 2.12
CA GLY A 46 -35.32 -4.50 3.37
C GLY A 46 -34.39 -4.85 4.54
N ARG A 47 -34.57 -4.07 5.61
CA ARG A 47 -33.85 -4.14 6.87
C ARG A 47 -34.35 -5.32 7.70
N THR A 48 -33.46 -6.18 8.18
CA THR A 48 -33.75 -7.16 9.23
C THR A 48 -32.82 -6.97 10.43
N ALA A 49 -33.37 -7.22 11.61
CA ALA A 49 -32.85 -6.84 12.93
C ALA A 49 -31.53 -7.53 13.32
N LYS A 50 -30.73 -6.82 14.13
CA LYS A 50 -29.44 -7.30 14.68
C LYS A 50 -29.65 -8.34 15.78
N GLY A 51 -29.54 -9.62 15.43
CA GLY A 51 -29.24 -10.69 16.38
C GLY A 51 -27.74 -10.79 16.67
N ARG A 52 -27.36 -10.91 17.95
CA ARG A 52 -25.97 -11.11 18.42
C ARG A 52 -25.46 -12.48 17.94
N LYS A 53 -24.71 -12.51 16.84
CA LYS A 53 -24.20 -13.75 16.23
C LYS A 53 -23.11 -14.41 17.11
N LYS A 54 -23.37 -15.65 17.56
CA LYS A 54 -22.33 -16.60 17.99
C LYS A 54 -21.29 -16.75 16.87
N LYS A 55 -19.99 -16.72 17.22
CA LYS A 55 -18.90 -16.98 16.26
C LYS A 55 -18.90 -18.48 15.94
N ASN A 56 -19.47 -18.87 14.81
CA ASN A 56 -19.34 -20.21 14.27
C ASN A 56 -17.96 -20.33 13.62
N TRP A 57 -17.09 -21.16 14.17
CA TRP A 57 -15.71 -21.34 13.70
C TRP A 57 -15.60 -22.33 12.52
N ASP A 58 -16.58 -23.22 12.34
CA ASP A 58 -16.57 -24.28 11.31
C ASP A 58 -16.98 -23.83 9.89
N SER A 59 -17.22 -22.53 9.69
CA SER A 59 -17.69 -21.95 8.42
C SER A 59 -16.88 -20.72 7.98
N MET A 60 -15.58 -20.69 8.28
CA MET A 60 -14.72 -19.61 7.80
C MET A 60 -14.20 -19.91 6.38
N SER A 61 -14.64 -19.10 5.41
CA SER A 61 -14.10 -19.10 4.04
C SER A 61 -12.59 -18.82 4.02
N ALA A 62 -11.82 -19.46 3.13
CA ALA A 62 -10.37 -19.27 2.98
C ALA A 62 -9.92 -17.78 2.96
N TYR A 63 -10.69 -16.90 2.33
CA TYR A 63 -10.41 -15.46 2.28
C TYR A 63 -10.42 -14.78 3.64
N LYS A 64 -11.15 -15.33 4.61
CA LYS A 64 -11.20 -14.83 5.97
C LYS A 64 -9.86 -15.06 6.67
N TYR A 65 -9.27 -16.25 6.55
CA TYR A 65 -7.94 -16.56 7.08
C TYR A 65 -6.86 -15.70 6.41
N MET A 66 -6.91 -15.53 5.08
CA MET A 66 -6.02 -14.62 4.36
C MET A 66 -6.13 -13.19 4.91
N SER A 67 -7.37 -12.71 5.10
CA SER A 67 -7.60 -11.36 5.64
C SER A 67 -7.09 -11.21 7.09
N GLU A 68 -7.04 -12.28 7.88
CA GLU A 68 -6.49 -12.27 9.24
C GLU A 68 -4.97 -12.28 9.24
N LEU A 69 -4.34 -13.05 8.35
CA LEU A 69 -2.89 -13.02 8.14
C LEU A 69 -2.43 -11.60 7.79
N TRP A 70 -3.10 -10.94 6.83
CA TRP A 70 -2.79 -9.57 6.43
C TRP A 70 -3.15 -8.48 7.45
N ARG A 71 -3.93 -8.81 8.49
CA ARG A 71 -4.16 -7.91 9.63
C ARG A 71 -2.96 -7.93 10.58
N LYS A 72 -2.32 -9.09 10.77
CA LYS A 72 -1.13 -9.26 11.62
C LYS A 72 0.16 -9.09 10.81
N LYS A 73 0.37 -7.90 10.23
CA LYS A 73 1.53 -7.63 9.35
C LYS A 73 2.90 -7.74 10.02
N GLN A 74 2.95 -7.60 11.34
CA GLN A 74 4.19 -7.64 12.12
C GLN A 74 4.66 -9.06 12.42
N SER A 75 3.85 -10.10 12.16
CA SER A 75 4.29 -11.48 12.36
C SER A 75 5.47 -11.83 11.47
N ASP A 76 6.34 -12.73 11.93
CA ASP A 76 7.58 -13.08 11.24
C ASP A 76 7.33 -13.61 9.83
N VAL A 77 6.29 -14.44 9.66
CA VAL A 77 5.87 -14.96 8.36
C VAL A 77 5.53 -13.83 7.38
N THR A 78 4.70 -12.87 7.81
CA THR A 78 4.25 -11.79 6.92
C THR A 78 5.37 -10.80 6.63
N ARG A 79 6.24 -10.53 7.62
CA ARG A 79 7.42 -9.68 7.44
C ARG A 79 8.40 -10.29 6.46
N PHE A 80 8.67 -11.59 6.58
CA PHE A 80 9.54 -12.32 5.65
C PHE A 80 9.00 -12.24 4.21
N LEU A 81 7.72 -12.56 4.01
CA LEU A 81 7.09 -12.45 2.68
C LEU A 81 7.14 -11.02 2.13
N GLN A 82 6.93 -10.01 2.97
CA GLN A 82 7.03 -8.61 2.54
C GLN A 82 8.47 -8.21 2.22
N ALA A 83 9.47 -8.71 2.94
CA ALA A 83 10.86 -8.39 2.68
C ALA A 83 11.29 -8.90 1.29
N VAL A 84 11.00 -10.17 0.98
CA VAL A 84 11.27 -10.77 -0.33
C VAL A 84 10.58 -9.98 -1.45
N ARG A 85 9.28 -9.65 -1.28
CA ARG A 85 8.54 -8.86 -2.27
C ARG A 85 9.08 -7.44 -2.45
N CYS A 86 9.45 -6.77 -1.36
CA CYS A 86 10.04 -5.43 -1.44
C CYS A 86 11.35 -5.45 -2.23
N TRP A 87 12.16 -6.50 -2.08
CA TRP A 87 13.38 -6.66 -2.85
C TRP A 87 13.09 -6.84 -4.34
N GLU A 88 12.17 -7.74 -4.71
CA GLU A 88 11.73 -7.92 -6.11
C GLU A 88 11.22 -6.59 -6.72
N TYR A 89 10.39 -5.85 -5.99
CA TYR A 89 9.77 -4.62 -6.49
C TYR A 89 10.74 -3.46 -6.67
N ARG A 90 11.92 -3.48 -6.02
CA ARG A 90 12.96 -2.47 -6.23
C ARG A 90 13.67 -2.63 -7.58
N GLN A 91 13.73 -3.84 -8.11
CA GLN A 91 14.37 -4.13 -9.41
C GLN A 91 13.42 -3.84 -10.58
N LEU A 92 12.12 -3.80 -10.32
CA LEU A 92 11.09 -3.56 -11.33
C LEU A 92 10.96 -2.07 -11.68
N PRO A 93 10.52 -1.74 -12.91
CA PRO A 93 10.27 -0.36 -13.30
C PRO A 93 9.05 0.22 -12.58
N SER A 94 8.88 1.55 -12.65
CA SER A 94 7.86 2.29 -11.89
C SER A 94 6.41 1.81 -12.09
N ILE A 95 6.07 1.24 -13.25
CA ILE A 95 4.73 0.69 -13.54
C ILE A 95 4.90 -0.65 -14.27
N VAL A 96 4.38 -1.71 -13.69
CA VAL A 96 4.49 -3.11 -14.19
C VAL A 96 3.13 -3.77 -14.22
N CYS A 97 2.85 -4.54 -15.28
CA CYS A 97 1.68 -5.41 -15.34
C CYS A 97 1.95 -6.72 -14.61
N ILE A 98 1.00 -7.19 -13.80
CA ILE A 98 1.06 -8.52 -13.15
C ILE A 98 -0.09 -9.39 -13.65
N THR A 99 0.18 -10.69 -13.77
CA THR A 99 -0.80 -11.71 -14.15
C THR A 99 -1.85 -11.99 -13.07
N ARG A 100 -1.49 -11.96 -11.78
CA ARG A 100 -2.37 -12.28 -10.66
C ARG A 100 -2.22 -11.27 -9.51
N PRO A 101 -3.28 -10.99 -8.75
CA PRO A 101 -3.17 -10.10 -7.59
C PRO A 101 -2.31 -10.76 -6.52
N THR A 102 -1.33 -10.02 -5.99
CA THR A 102 -0.55 -10.44 -4.81
C THR A 102 -1.46 -10.67 -3.60
N ARG A 103 -2.58 -9.92 -3.53
CA ARG A 103 -3.58 -10.04 -2.47
C ARG A 103 -4.99 -10.26 -3.04
N SER A 104 -5.35 -11.53 -3.23
CA SER A 104 -6.65 -11.93 -3.79
C SER A 104 -7.84 -11.56 -2.90
N ASP A 105 -7.73 -11.68 -1.57
CA ASP A 105 -8.82 -11.35 -0.63
C ASP A 105 -9.25 -9.87 -0.71
N LYS A 106 -8.27 -8.96 -0.82
CA LYS A 106 -8.52 -7.53 -0.91
C LYS A 106 -8.98 -7.12 -2.30
N ALA A 107 -8.37 -7.68 -3.35
CA ALA A 107 -8.76 -7.40 -4.72
C ALA A 107 -10.23 -7.77 -4.96
N CYS A 108 -10.67 -8.96 -4.54
CA CYS A 108 -12.06 -9.39 -4.66
C CYS A 108 -13.03 -8.45 -3.93
N ARG A 109 -12.68 -7.99 -2.71
CA ARG A 109 -13.48 -7.02 -1.96
C ARG A 109 -13.63 -5.66 -2.67
N LEU A 110 -12.63 -5.28 -3.47
CA LEU A 110 -12.64 -4.02 -4.22
C LEU A 110 -13.32 -4.13 -5.60
N GLY A 111 -13.72 -5.34 -6.00
CA GLY A 111 -14.46 -5.57 -7.24
C GLY A 111 -13.65 -6.21 -8.36
N TYR A 112 -12.42 -6.66 -8.08
CA TYR A 112 -11.69 -7.53 -9.02
C TYR A 112 -12.44 -8.85 -9.20
N LYS A 113 -12.51 -9.30 -10.45
CA LYS A 113 -12.99 -10.64 -10.80
C LYS A 113 -11.95 -11.26 -11.74
N ALA A 114 -11.65 -12.55 -11.55
CA ALA A 114 -10.78 -13.30 -12.44
C ALA A 114 -11.54 -13.62 -13.75
N LYS A 115 -11.73 -12.60 -14.59
CA LYS A 115 -12.35 -12.68 -15.91
C LYS A 115 -11.53 -11.81 -16.87
N GLN A 116 -11.60 -12.12 -18.16
CA GLN A 116 -11.02 -11.27 -19.20
C GLN A 116 -11.59 -9.84 -19.10
N GLY A 117 -10.75 -8.85 -19.36
CA GLY A 117 -11.09 -7.42 -19.21
C GLY A 117 -10.72 -6.82 -17.86
N TYR A 118 -10.17 -7.59 -16.91
CA TYR A 118 -9.51 -7.06 -15.71
C TYR A 118 -8.00 -7.23 -15.81
N VAL A 119 -7.26 -6.17 -15.49
CA VAL A 119 -5.79 -6.17 -15.48
C VAL A 119 -5.31 -5.54 -14.19
N ILE A 120 -4.17 -6.02 -13.69
CA ILE A 120 -3.58 -5.55 -12.44
C ILE A 120 -2.20 -4.96 -12.73
N TYR A 121 -1.93 -3.78 -12.18
CA TYR A 121 -0.64 -3.11 -12.31
C TYR A 121 -0.02 -2.82 -10.95
N LEU A 122 1.28 -2.98 -10.80
CA LEU A 122 2.05 -2.39 -9.71
C LEU A 122 2.45 -0.99 -10.09
N VAL A 123 2.27 -0.04 -9.17
CA VAL A 123 2.69 1.34 -9.34
C VAL A 123 3.57 1.76 -8.18
N TRP A 124 4.73 2.29 -8.50
CA TRP A 124 5.68 2.85 -7.56
C TRP A 124 5.37 4.32 -7.26
N VAL A 125 5.30 4.69 -5.98
CA VAL A 125 5.21 6.09 -5.53
C VAL A 125 6.27 6.37 -4.46
N ARG A 126 6.96 7.51 -4.61
CA ARG A 126 7.99 7.94 -3.67
C ARG A 126 7.39 8.29 -2.31
N ARG A 127 8.06 7.85 -1.24
CA ARG A 127 7.73 8.26 0.14
C ARG A 127 8.15 9.71 0.40
N GLY A 128 7.70 10.26 1.53
CA GLY A 128 7.94 11.67 1.90
C GLY A 128 6.82 12.64 1.50
N GLY A 129 7.07 13.93 1.78
CA GLY A 129 6.26 15.07 1.35
C GLY A 129 6.69 15.61 -0.01
N ARG A 130 6.15 16.76 -0.41
CA ARG A 130 6.45 17.38 -1.71
C ARG A 130 7.14 18.72 -1.48
N LYS A 131 8.40 18.83 -1.90
CA LYS A 131 9.12 20.10 -1.93
C LYS A 131 8.46 21.06 -2.93
N ARG A 132 8.35 22.35 -2.58
CA ARG A 132 7.96 23.39 -3.54
C ARG A 132 9.00 23.48 -4.67
N PRO A 133 8.60 23.47 -5.94
CA PRO A 133 9.54 23.66 -7.04
C PRO A 133 9.94 25.15 -7.11
N VAL A 134 11.02 25.51 -6.43
CA VAL A 134 11.58 26.87 -6.44
C VAL A 134 13.05 26.81 -6.86
N PRO A 135 13.50 27.70 -7.77
CA PRO A 135 14.90 27.78 -8.14
C PRO A 135 15.73 28.23 -6.93
N LYS A 136 16.83 27.52 -6.65
CA LYS A 136 17.78 27.82 -5.55
C LYS A 136 17.19 27.89 -4.13
N GLY A 137 15.92 27.57 -3.92
CA GLY A 137 15.27 27.69 -2.61
C GLY A 137 14.83 29.11 -2.26
N ASN A 138 14.84 30.04 -3.23
CA ASN A 138 14.47 31.42 -2.95
C ASN A 138 12.98 31.65 -3.25
N VAL A 139 12.24 32.09 -2.23
CA VAL A 139 10.84 32.51 -2.36
C VAL A 139 10.75 33.99 -2.04
N TYR A 140 10.38 34.78 -3.04
CA TYR A 140 10.16 36.22 -2.88
C TYR A 140 8.80 36.51 -2.24
N GLY A 141 8.71 37.63 -1.52
CA GLY A 141 7.49 38.12 -0.87
C GLY A 141 7.48 37.91 0.64
N LYS A 142 6.27 37.93 1.21
CA LYS A 142 6.06 37.90 2.67
C LYS A 142 6.61 36.61 3.31
N PRO A 143 7.14 36.69 4.55
CA PRO A 143 7.75 35.55 5.25
C PRO A 143 6.81 34.36 5.46
N THR A 144 5.49 34.60 5.47
CA THR A 144 4.47 33.55 5.60
C THR A 144 4.49 32.52 4.47
N ASN A 145 4.94 32.89 3.27
CA ASN A 145 4.92 32.03 2.09
C ASN A 145 6.27 31.38 1.79
N GLN A 146 7.28 31.59 2.64
CA GLN A 146 8.65 31.15 2.42
C GLN A 146 8.90 29.67 2.75
N ASP A 147 7.91 28.91 3.23
CA ASP A 147 8.07 27.47 3.45
C ASP A 147 8.23 26.69 2.12
N ILE A 148 9.16 25.73 2.15
CA ILE A 148 9.59 24.96 0.98
C ILE A 148 9.57 23.45 1.26
N THR A 149 9.98 23.04 2.46
CA THR A 149 10.26 21.63 2.79
C THR A 149 9.16 20.98 3.62
N GLN A 150 8.52 21.72 4.54
CA GLN A 150 7.50 21.17 5.45
C GLN A 150 6.11 21.06 4.82
N LEU A 151 6.00 21.41 3.53
CA LEU A 151 4.75 21.35 2.78
C LEU A 151 4.28 19.91 2.56
N LYS A 152 3.02 19.68 2.96
CA LYS A 152 2.31 18.43 2.70
C LYS A 152 1.51 18.55 1.41
N PHE A 153 1.50 17.49 0.61
CA PHE A 153 0.67 17.46 -0.58
C PHE A 153 -0.81 17.27 -0.19
N GLN A 154 -1.70 17.96 -0.90
CA GLN A 154 -3.15 17.92 -0.61
C GLN A 154 -3.77 16.54 -0.86
N LYS A 155 -3.26 15.79 -1.85
CA LYS A 155 -3.75 14.44 -2.17
C LYS A 155 -2.96 13.37 -1.43
N ASN A 156 -3.62 12.26 -1.15
CA ASN A 156 -2.94 11.08 -0.62
C ASN A 156 -2.08 10.37 -1.70
N LYS A 157 -1.10 9.57 -1.27
CA LYS A 157 -0.23 8.81 -2.19
C LYS A 157 -0.99 7.78 -3.04
N HIS A 158 -2.13 7.32 -2.53
CA HIS A 158 -3.01 6.38 -3.19
C HIS A 158 -3.67 7.00 -4.43
N SER A 159 -4.23 8.20 -4.32
CA SER A 159 -4.76 9.00 -5.43
C SER A 159 -3.66 9.41 -6.43
N VAL A 160 -2.47 9.75 -5.94
CA VAL A 160 -1.30 10.01 -6.81
C VAL A 160 -0.94 8.78 -7.65
N ALA A 161 -1.02 7.57 -7.06
CA ALA A 161 -0.80 6.33 -7.80
C ALA A 161 -1.89 6.08 -8.85
N GLU A 162 -3.17 6.36 -8.53
CA GLU A 162 -4.29 6.26 -9.48
C GLU A 162 -4.08 7.18 -10.67
N GLU A 163 -3.73 8.45 -10.42
CA GLU A 163 -3.45 9.42 -11.48
C GLU A 163 -2.25 9.02 -12.34
N ARG A 164 -1.18 8.49 -11.71
CA ARG A 164 0.01 8.03 -12.44
C ARG A 164 -0.32 6.86 -13.37
N ALA A 165 -1.14 5.92 -12.90
CA ALA A 165 -1.60 4.79 -13.69
C ALA A 165 -2.54 5.22 -14.82
N GLY A 166 -3.53 6.06 -14.53
CA GLY A 166 -4.51 6.54 -15.50
C GLY A 166 -3.88 7.36 -16.63
N ARG A 167 -2.85 8.17 -16.32
CA ARG A 167 -2.09 8.90 -17.35
C ARG A 167 -1.29 7.98 -18.26
N LYS A 168 -0.67 6.92 -17.72
CA LYS A 168 0.14 5.97 -18.52
C LYS A 168 -0.73 4.99 -19.31
N LEU A 169 -1.89 4.63 -18.76
CA LEU A 169 -2.78 3.59 -19.29
C LEU A 169 -4.11 4.20 -19.76
N GLY A 170 -4.06 5.11 -20.72
CA GLY A 170 -5.23 5.87 -21.18
C GLY A 170 -6.38 5.02 -21.76
N GLY A 171 -6.09 3.82 -22.28
CA GLY A 171 -7.10 2.89 -22.79
C GLY A 171 -7.86 2.10 -21.72
N LEU A 172 -7.49 2.26 -20.44
CA LEU A 172 -8.03 1.49 -19.32
C LEU A 172 -8.74 2.39 -18.32
N LYS A 173 -9.83 1.90 -17.72
CA LYS A 173 -10.49 2.57 -16.61
C LYS A 173 -9.96 2.05 -15.29
N VAL A 174 -9.46 2.94 -14.44
CA VAL A 174 -9.04 2.62 -13.06
C VAL A 174 -10.29 2.35 -12.22
N LEU A 175 -10.32 1.22 -11.50
CA LEU A 175 -11.40 0.87 -10.58
C LEU A 175 -11.06 1.30 -9.16
N LYS A 176 -10.09 0.63 -8.55
CA LYS A 176 -9.60 0.89 -7.19
C LYS A 176 -8.16 0.39 -7.06
N LEU A 177 -7.44 1.03 -6.15
CA LEU A 177 -6.10 0.68 -5.72
C LEU A 177 -6.10 0.05 -4.31
N TYR A 178 -5.11 -0.78 -3.99
CA TYR A 178 -4.89 -1.30 -2.63
C TYR A 178 -3.42 -1.43 -2.24
#